data_AF-G2ZV07-F1
#
_entry.id   AF-G2ZV07-F1
#
_cell.length_a   1.000
_cell.length_b   1.000
_cell.length_c   1.000
_cell.angle_alpha   90.00
_cell.angle_beta   90.00
_cell.angle_gamma   90.00
#
_symmetry.space_group_name_H-M   'P 1'
#
loop_
_entity.id
_entity.type
_entity.pdbx_description
1 polymer ?
#
loop_
_entity_poly.entity_id
_entity_poly.type
_entity_poly.pdbx_seq_one_letter_code
_entity_poly.pdbx_strand_id
1 'polypeptide(L)'
;MRPVNKPASNVHYNPPINLTFKGVNAQILQKIDGVKPPYSSIYTITLNRALEIQLEIVEGKKLSAKQPEKDKIHQAILDQVTNVYKTASAPLTQNLGDYCSYCGTLLPGLIEVEHTVPKAPYPTFSTDWENFLLCCGPCNTAKSNTPNRKTATGWTSKKSPTEQELYDAIRLNHYIWPDLNSTCWHDMPMYLQYVDSKGNWQLLHTPDDTDRDNKLTGYDVINHKVYADIKVNKKMLKNVRVAVTVHSDDQYNLEARADAMIDLLKLNDDVSKPRTGTYDRREMNRTRAWFYALEKCKLLETATNQSSLSAFLWARRLKRRYPRACVNRSPNRIANWFMADFQSKAARTDLASTLRNASQSSLMAASSLGK
;
A
#
# COMPACT_ATOMS: atom_id res chain seq x y z
N MET A 1 -5.77 -10.86 1.30
CA MET A 1 -4.82 -9.79 1.71
C MET A 1 -4.27 -10.09 3.10
N ARG A 2 -3.21 -9.43 3.55
CA ARG A 2 -2.46 -9.78 4.78
C ARG A 2 -2.84 -8.82 5.93
N PRO A 3 -3.36 -9.29 7.07
CA PRO A 3 -3.47 -8.44 8.26
C PRO A 3 -2.06 -8.08 8.71
N VAL A 4 -1.85 -6.81 9.04
CA VAL A 4 -0.58 -6.35 9.58
C VAL A 4 -0.74 -6.08 11.06
N ASN A 5 0.05 -6.76 11.87
CA ASN A 5 0.08 -6.47 13.30
C ASN A 5 1.01 -5.26 13.51
N LYS A 6 0.44 -4.06 13.46
CA LYS A 6 1.17 -2.82 13.72
C LYS A 6 1.02 -2.48 15.21
N PRO A 7 2.13 -2.35 15.97
CA PRO A 7 2.03 -1.90 17.36
C PRO A 7 1.48 -0.47 17.41
N ALA A 8 0.87 -0.08 18.54
CA ALA A 8 0.34 1.27 18.75
C ALA A 8 1.42 2.37 18.69
N SER A 9 2.69 2.01 18.89
CA SER A 9 3.84 2.90 18.74
C SER A 9 5.08 2.14 18.27
N ASN A 10 6.11 2.88 17.83
CA ASN A 10 7.43 2.33 17.54
C ASN A 10 8.50 3.25 18.12
N VAL A 11 9.41 2.69 18.92
CA VAL A 11 10.49 3.43 19.59
C VAL A 11 11.44 4.15 18.63
N HIS A 12 11.48 3.74 17.36
CA HIS A 12 12.29 4.34 16.31
C HIS A 12 11.54 5.38 15.47
N TYR A 13 10.25 5.61 15.74
CA TYR A 13 9.49 6.72 15.20
C TYR A 13 9.18 7.72 16.31
N ASN A 14 10.02 8.76 16.42
CA ASN A 14 9.91 9.79 17.43
C ASN A 14 9.81 11.17 16.76
N PRO A 15 8.59 11.63 16.41
CA PRO A 15 8.42 12.94 15.81
C PRO A 15 8.90 14.04 16.76
N PRO A 16 9.50 15.13 16.24
CA PRO A 16 10.00 16.20 17.08
C PRO A 16 8.84 16.92 17.77
N ILE A 17 9.01 17.27 19.04
CA ILE A 17 8.00 18.04 19.79
C ILE A 17 7.85 19.46 19.22
N ASN A 18 8.96 20.02 18.71
CA ASN A 18 9.06 21.40 18.26
C ASN A 18 9.64 21.48 16.85
N LEU A 19 9.19 22.48 16.09
CA LEU A 19 9.71 22.85 14.78
C LEU A 19 10.24 24.28 14.82
N THR A 20 11.46 24.49 14.34
CA THR A 20 12.12 25.80 14.29
C THR A 20 12.12 26.34 12.87
N PHE A 21 11.61 27.55 12.71
CA PHE A 21 11.57 28.29 11.46
C PHE A 21 12.51 29.49 11.52
N LYS A 22 13.01 29.93 10.35
CA LYS A 22 13.98 31.01 10.23
C LYS A 22 13.53 32.09 9.25
N GLY A 23 14.08 33.28 9.38
CA GLY A 23 13.88 34.42 8.49
C GLY A 23 12.42 34.79 8.32
N VAL A 24 11.98 34.94 7.07
CA VAL A 24 10.61 35.34 6.74
C VAL A 24 9.55 34.37 7.30
N ASN A 25 9.83 33.06 7.34
CA ASN A 25 8.87 32.08 7.87
C ASN A 25 8.69 32.25 9.39
N ALA A 26 9.76 32.58 10.12
CA ALA A 26 9.69 32.89 11.54
C ALA A 26 8.83 34.13 11.82
N GLN A 27 8.96 35.17 10.98
CA GLN A 27 8.20 36.41 11.11
C GLN A 27 6.71 36.19 10.83
N ILE A 28 6.37 35.40 9.80
CA ILE A 28 4.98 35.07 9.46
C ILE A 28 4.32 34.28 10.61
N LEU A 29 5.01 33.30 11.21
CA LEU A 29 4.48 32.53 12.33
C LEU A 29 4.25 33.38 13.57
N GLN A 30 5.21 34.23 13.93
CA GLN A 30 5.04 35.18 15.04
C GLN A 30 3.80 36.07 14.85
N LYS A 31 3.56 36.54 13.62
CA LYS A 31 2.35 37.29 13.27
C LYS A 31 1.07 36.45 13.41
N ILE A 32 1.08 35.19 12.98
CA ILE A 32 -0.04 34.25 13.14
C ILE A 32 -0.36 34.02 14.62
N ASP A 33 0.66 33.86 15.45
CA ASP A 33 0.52 33.64 16.90
C ASP A 33 0.29 34.94 17.69
N GLY A 34 0.15 36.09 17.02
CA GLY A 34 -0.15 37.37 17.67
C GLY A 34 1.01 37.98 18.46
N VAL A 35 2.24 37.53 18.24
CA VAL A 35 3.44 38.17 18.79
C VAL A 35 3.53 39.60 18.27
N LYS A 36 3.87 40.56 19.14
CA LYS A 36 4.04 41.96 18.74
C LYS A 36 5.44 42.16 18.12
N PRO A 37 5.58 42.99 17.07
CA PRO A 37 6.89 43.33 16.52
C PRO A 37 7.75 44.10 17.56
N PRO A 38 9.09 44.08 17.43
CA PRO A 38 9.86 43.50 16.32
C PRO A 38 9.92 41.96 16.34
N TYR A 39 9.81 41.34 15.16
CA TYR A 39 9.83 39.89 15.03
C TYR A 39 11.26 39.34 15.05
N SER A 40 11.48 38.24 15.78
CA SER A 40 12.73 37.47 15.77
C SER A 40 12.98 36.82 14.41
N SER A 41 14.24 36.65 14.04
CA SER A 41 14.65 35.89 12.84
C SER A 41 14.57 34.37 13.02
N ILE A 42 14.35 33.89 14.25
CA ILE A 42 14.15 32.48 14.60
C ILE A 42 12.90 32.38 15.47
N TYR A 43 12.02 31.44 15.14
CA TYR A 43 10.82 31.18 15.93
C TYR A 43 10.51 29.69 15.97
N THR A 44 10.19 29.19 17.15
CA THR A 44 9.93 27.76 17.41
C THR A 44 8.50 27.60 17.86
N ILE A 45 7.77 26.72 17.19
CA ILE A 45 6.39 26.33 17.54
C ILE A 45 6.35 24.83 17.80
N THR A 46 5.34 24.36 18.53
CA THR A 46 5.12 22.92 18.68
C THR A 46 4.72 22.31 17.34
N LEU A 47 5.00 21.01 17.16
CA LEU A 47 4.52 20.26 16.00
C LEU A 47 2.99 20.34 15.88
N ASN A 48 2.28 20.18 17.00
CA ASN A 48 0.82 20.29 17.04
C ASN A 48 0.34 21.66 16.53
N ARG A 49 0.97 22.77 16.96
CA ARG A 49 0.61 24.10 16.47
C ARG A 49 0.83 24.23 14.97
N ALA A 50 1.91 23.65 14.44
CA ALA A 50 2.16 23.64 12.99
C ALA A 50 1.03 22.90 12.23
N LEU A 51 0.56 21.76 12.75
CA LEU A 51 -0.55 21.00 12.15
C LEU A 51 -1.91 21.71 12.31
N GLU A 52 -2.13 22.42 13.41
CA GLU A 52 -3.31 23.26 13.60
C GLU A 52 -3.36 24.42 12.60
N ILE A 53 -2.23 25.09 12.35
CA ILE A 53 -2.15 26.14 11.32
C ILE A 53 -2.52 25.57 9.94
N GLN A 54 -2.05 24.35 9.62
CA GLN A 54 -2.44 23.66 8.39
C GLN A 54 -3.94 23.41 8.34
N LEU A 55 -4.53 22.95 9.45
CA LEU A 55 -5.98 22.72 9.55
C LEU A 55 -6.74 24.03 9.36
N GLU A 56 -6.31 25.12 10.00
CA GLU A 56 -6.91 26.44 9.85
C GLU A 56 -6.91 26.91 8.38
N ILE A 57 -5.84 26.65 7.62
CA ILE A 57 -5.75 26.95 6.19
C ILE A 57 -6.72 26.07 5.39
N VAL A 58 -6.75 24.76 5.65
CA VAL A 58 -7.64 23.80 4.98
C VAL A 58 -9.12 24.14 5.22
N GLU A 59 -9.46 24.61 6.42
CA GLU A 59 -10.82 25.02 6.79
C GLU A 59 -11.17 26.43 6.32
N GLY A 60 -10.23 27.15 5.70
CA GLY A 60 -10.45 28.53 5.25
C GLY A 60 -10.61 29.53 6.39
N LYS A 61 -10.08 29.22 7.59
CA LYS A 61 -10.10 30.14 8.73
C LYS A 61 -9.27 31.39 8.43
N LYS A 62 -9.71 32.53 9.01
CA LYS A 62 -9.01 33.81 8.85
C LYS A 62 -7.77 33.85 9.75
N LEU A 63 -6.60 33.62 9.16
CA LEU A 63 -5.30 33.92 9.78
C LEU A 63 -4.93 35.39 9.62
N SER A 64 -4.15 35.94 10.56
CA SER A 64 -3.66 37.32 10.54
C SER A 64 -2.70 37.61 9.38
N ALA A 65 -2.09 36.57 8.79
CA ALA A 65 -1.21 36.66 7.63
C ALA A 65 -1.97 36.94 6.31
N LYS A 66 -1.34 37.64 5.37
CA LYS A 66 -1.85 37.88 4.00
C LYS A 66 -1.76 36.59 3.16
N GLN A 67 -2.54 36.47 2.07
CA GLN A 67 -2.58 35.23 1.28
C GLN A 67 -1.20 34.71 0.81
N PRO A 68 -0.29 35.55 0.25
CA PRO A 68 1.04 35.06 -0.14
C PRO A 68 1.88 34.58 1.05
N GLU A 69 1.68 35.17 2.23
CA GLU A 69 2.33 34.73 3.46
C GLU A 69 1.75 33.38 3.92
N LYS A 70 0.43 33.18 3.79
CA LYS A 70 -0.25 31.89 4.07
C LYS A 70 0.26 30.77 3.18
N ASP A 71 0.36 31.00 1.88
CA ASP A 71 0.84 29.99 0.92
C ASP A 71 2.29 29.61 1.20
N LYS A 72 3.12 30.62 1.52
CA LYS A 72 4.52 30.41 1.89
C LYS A 72 4.67 29.61 3.18
N ILE A 73 3.94 29.96 4.23
CA ILE A 73 4.04 29.23 5.50
C ILE A 73 3.38 27.85 5.42
N HIS A 74 2.33 27.71 4.60
CA HIS A 74 1.72 26.43 4.29
C HIS A 74 2.76 25.45 3.74
N GLN A 75 3.48 25.86 2.68
CA GLN A 75 4.52 25.03 2.08
C GLN A 75 5.67 24.75 3.05
N ALA A 76 6.13 25.74 3.80
CA ALA A 76 7.25 25.57 4.73
C ALA A 76 6.93 24.57 5.86
N ILE A 77 5.70 24.61 6.40
CA ILE A 77 5.25 23.62 7.38
C ILE A 77 5.08 22.25 6.71
N LEU A 78 4.49 22.19 5.51
CA LEU A 78 4.31 20.94 4.77
C LEU A 78 5.63 20.21 4.50
N ASP A 79 6.69 20.94 4.17
CA ASP A 79 8.04 20.40 3.96
C ASP A 79 8.61 19.79 5.25
N GLN A 80 8.49 20.50 6.38
CA GLN A 80 8.94 20.01 7.69
C GLN A 80 8.15 18.76 8.12
N VAL A 81 6.82 18.81 8.05
CA VAL A 81 5.94 17.68 8.38
C VAL A 81 6.23 16.48 7.47
N THR A 82 6.53 16.72 6.19
CA THR A 82 6.93 15.68 5.25
C THR A 82 8.22 14.98 5.66
N ASN A 83 9.21 15.74 6.11
CA ASN A 83 10.44 15.16 6.63
C ASN A 83 10.17 14.34 7.90
N VAL A 84 9.25 14.78 8.76
CA VAL A 84 8.87 14.04 9.97
C VAL A 84 8.26 12.67 9.62
N TYR A 85 7.13 12.62 8.89
CA TYR A 85 6.46 11.34 8.68
C TYR A 85 7.26 10.39 7.78
N LYS A 86 8.12 10.88 6.89
CA LYS A 86 8.98 10.01 6.06
C LYS A 86 9.95 9.18 6.88
N THR A 87 10.30 9.61 8.09
CA THR A 87 11.10 8.80 9.03
C THR A 87 10.38 7.53 9.47
N ALA A 88 9.05 7.44 9.33
CA ALA A 88 8.27 6.26 9.66
C ALA A 88 8.49 5.08 8.70
N SER A 89 9.03 5.33 7.50
CA SER A 89 9.21 4.29 6.46
C SER A 89 9.99 3.08 6.98
N ALA A 90 11.20 3.28 7.50
CA ALA A 90 12.03 2.20 8.03
C ALA A 90 11.38 1.41 9.20
N PRO A 91 10.85 2.05 10.27
CA PRO A 91 10.19 1.31 11.34
C PRO A 91 8.90 0.61 10.87
N LEU A 92 8.16 1.16 9.90
CA LEU A 92 7.02 0.48 9.30
C LEU A 92 7.49 -0.76 8.53
N THR A 93 8.55 -0.67 7.74
CA THR A 93 9.15 -1.81 7.02
C THR A 93 9.60 -2.90 8.00
N GLN A 94 10.21 -2.52 9.12
CA GLN A 94 10.59 -3.47 10.16
C GLN A 94 9.40 -4.21 10.78
N ASN A 95 8.29 -3.51 11.03
CA ASN A 95 7.10 -4.08 11.66
C ASN A 95 6.19 -4.84 10.69
N LEU A 96 5.98 -4.29 9.50
CA LEU A 96 5.00 -4.76 8.52
C LEU A 96 5.66 -5.57 7.37
N GLY A 97 6.98 -5.64 7.33
CA GLY A 97 7.70 -6.23 6.19
C GLY A 97 7.58 -5.40 4.91
N ASP A 98 8.26 -5.85 3.87
CA ASP A 98 8.43 -5.08 2.62
C ASP A 98 7.23 -5.25 1.67
N TYR A 99 5.99 -5.22 2.18
CA TYR A 99 4.77 -5.41 1.37
C TYR A 99 3.86 -4.21 1.45
N CYS A 100 3.22 -3.88 0.33
CA CYS A 100 2.07 -2.99 0.31
C CYS A 100 0.99 -3.55 1.24
N SER A 101 0.61 -2.79 2.24
CA SER A 101 -0.41 -3.18 3.22
C SER A 101 -1.76 -3.44 2.57
N TYR A 102 -2.02 -2.89 1.37
CA TYR A 102 -3.25 -3.12 0.61
C TYR A 102 -3.15 -4.34 -0.30
N CYS A 103 -2.51 -4.21 -1.46
CA CYS A 103 -2.53 -5.26 -2.49
C CYS A 103 -1.56 -6.42 -2.21
N GLY A 104 -0.75 -6.36 -1.15
CA GLY A 104 0.21 -7.42 -0.80
C GLY A 104 1.41 -7.55 -1.76
N THR A 105 1.58 -6.61 -2.69
CA THR A 105 2.74 -6.55 -3.59
C THR A 105 3.98 -6.13 -2.79
N LEU A 106 5.10 -6.84 -2.95
CA LEU A 106 6.42 -6.49 -2.43
C LEU A 106 6.86 -5.10 -2.92
N LEU A 107 7.56 -4.39 -2.06
CA LEU A 107 8.08 -3.04 -2.27
C LEU A 107 9.62 -3.11 -2.37
N PRO A 108 10.21 -3.32 -3.57
CA PRO A 108 11.66 -3.40 -3.75
C PRO A 108 12.33 -2.00 -3.71
N GLY A 109 12.14 -1.26 -2.62
CA GLY A 109 12.77 0.04 -2.36
C GLY A 109 11.90 1.28 -2.66
N LEU A 110 10.82 1.14 -3.42
CA LEU A 110 9.80 2.19 -3.58
C LEU A 110 8.75 2.03 -2.49
N ILE A 111 9.00 2.66 -1.34
CA ILE A 111 8.16 2.55 -0.15
C ILE A 111 7.54 3.91 0.13
N GLU A 112 6.22 3.97 0.02
CA GLU A 112 5.45 5.15 0.42
C GLU A 112 4.92 4.95 1.84
N VAL A 113 5.05 5.99 2.67
CA VAL A 113 4.33 6.11 3.93
C VAL A 113 2.94 6.64 3.60
N GLU A 114 1.96 5.74 3.64
CA GLU A 114 0.56 6.06 3.36
C GLU A 114 -0.16 6.47 4.63
N HIS A 115 -1.03 7.48 4.51
CA HIS A 115 -1.90 7.95 5.58
C HIS A 115 -3.31 7.40 5.41
N THR A 116 -3.80 6.55 6.31
CA THR A 116 -5.18 6.01 6.23
C THR A 116 -6.22 7.11 6.16
N VAL A 117 -6.07 8.12 7.00
CA VAL A 117 -6.76 9.40 6.96
C VAL A 117 -5.86 10.39 6.21
N PRO A 118 -6.26 10.89 5.03
CA PRO A 118 -5.34 11.60 4.13
C PRO A 118 -4.84 12.93 4.71
N LYS A 119 -3.51 13.12 4.71
CA LYS A 119 -2.83 14.28 5.31
C LYS A 119 -3.24 15.65 4.76
N ALA A 120 -3.64 15.76 3.49
CA ALA A 120 -3.99 17.05 2.90
C ALA A 120 -5.30 17.64 3.48
N PRO A 121 -6.44 16.91 3.49
CA PRO A 121 -7.66 17.36 4.15
C PRO A 121 -7.66 17.21 5.69
N TYR A 122 -6.76 16.41 6.27
CA TYR A 122 -6.68 16.17 7.72
C TYR A 122 -5.24 16.28 8.24
N PRO A 123 -4.68 17.49 8.26
CA PRO A 123 -3.26 17.68 8.55
C PRO A 123 -2.88 17.30 9.98
N THR A 124 -3.80 17.41 10.94
CA THR A 124 -3.60 17.05 12.36
C THR A 124 -3.16 15.60 12.58
N PHE A 125 -3.50 14.68 11.67
CA PHE A 125 -3.10 13.27 11.76
C PHE A 125 -1.87 12.90 10.93
N SER A 126 -1.17 13.90 10.37
CA SER A 126 -0.09 13.68 9.39
C SER A 126 1.15 13.02 9.99
N THR A 127 1.33 13.11 11.30
CA THR A 127 2.48 12.59 12.02
C THR A 127 2.14 11.41 12.93
N ASP A 128 0.89 10.94 12.88
CA ASP A 128 0.41 9.91 13.80
C ASP A 128 0.81 8.52 13.32
N TRP A 129 1.54 7.80 14.16
CA TRP A 129 1.99 6.44 13.86
C TRP A 129 0.83 5.51 13.51
N GLU A 130 -0.29 5.62 14.24
CA GLU A 130 -1.49 4.83 13.99
C GLU A 130 -2.07 5.10 12.60
N ASN A 131 -1.92 6.31 12.08
CA ASN A 131 -2.40 6.68 10.76
C ASN A 131 -1.53 6.13 9.60
N PHE A 132 -0.38 5.52 9.88
CA PHE A 132 0.55 5.10 8.82
C PHE A 132 0.45 3.64 8.40
N LEU A 133 0.65 3.41 7.10
CA LEU A 133 0.84 2.11 6.47
C LEU A 133 1.94 2.17 5.41
N LEU A 134 2.37 1.00 4.93
CA LEU A 134 3.21 0.89 3.75
C LEU A 134 2.37 0.69 2.52
N CYS A 135 2.72 1.38 1.44
CA CYS A 135 1.94 1.35 0.22
C CYS A 135 2.83 1.34 -1.03
N CYS A 136 2.34 0.71 -2.10
CA CYS A 136 2.92 0.84 -3.43
C CYS A 136 2.37 2.07 -4.15
N GLY A 137 3.13 2.60 -5.11
CA GLY A 137 2.72 3.76 -5.93
C GLY A 137 1.29 3.66 -6.51
N PRO A 138 0.87 2.52 -7.11
CA PRO A 138 -0.49 2.41 -7.63
C PRO A 138 -1.59 2.48 -6.56
N CYS A 139 -1.40 1.85 -5.39
CA CYS A 139 -2.37 1.94 -4.29
C CYS A 139 -2.42 3.35 -3.69
N ASN A 140 -1.28 4.01 -3.50
CA ASN A 140 -1.20 5.40 -3.04
C ASN A 140 -1.88 6.34 -4.03
N THR A 141 -1.63 6.15 -5.33
CA THR A 141 -2.28 6.91 -6.41
C THR A 141 -3.79 6.69 -6.45
N ALA A 142 -4.25 5.44 -6.29
CA ALA A 142 -5.68 5.11 -6.31
C ALA A 142 -6.42 5.76 -5.14
N LYS A 143 -5.86 5.67 -3.93
CA LYS A 143 -6.44 6.27 -2.72
C LYS A 143 -6.37 7.80 -2.75
N SER A 144 -5.20 8.36 -3.07
CA SER A 144 -4.98 9.81 -3.12
C SER A 144 -5.46 10.51 -1.82
N ASN A 145 -6.01 11.72 -1.96
CA ASN A 145 -6.62 12.48 -0.87
C ASN A 145 -8.07 12.07 -0.58
N THR A 146 -8.46 10.83 -0.88
CA THR A 146 -9.80 10.31 -0.60
C THR A 146 -9.85 9.68 0.78
N PRO A 147 -10.89 9.97 1.60
CA PRO A 147 -11.98 10.90 1.34
C PRO A 147 -11.60 12.35 1.65
N ASN A 148 -12.34 13.30 1.08
CA ASN A 148 -12.27 14.70 1.51
C ASN A 148 -13.19 14.95 2.74
N ARG A 149 -13.05 16.13 3.36
CA ARG A 149 -13.82 16.52 4.56
C ARG A 149 -15.33 16.43 4.35
N LYS A 150 -15.87 16.89 3.21
CA LYS A 150 -17.32 16.84 2.91
C LYS A 150 -17.84 15.40 2.89
N THR A 151 -17.10 14.50 2.24
CA THR A 151 -17.46 13.08 2.18
C THR A 151 -17.46 12.46 3.58
N ALA A 152 -16.40 12.66 4.36
CA ALA A 152 -16.31 12.11 5.71
C ALA A 152 -17.36 12.71 6.67
N THR A 153 -17.66 14.02 6.58
CA THR A 153 -18.75 14.64 7.35
C THR A 153 -20.08 13.94 7.09
N GLY A 154 -20.36 13.59 5.82
CA GLY A 154 -21.56 12.84 5.46
C GLY A 154 -21.69 11.48 6.18
N TRP A 155 -20.58 10.81 6.45
CA TRP A 155 -20.56 9.53 7.16
C TRP A 155 -20.77 9.65 8.67
N THR A 156 -20.49 10.81 9.26
CA THR A 156 -20.68 11.04 10.70
C THR A 156 -22.12 11.33 11.09
N SER A 157 -22.97 11.70 10.12
CA SER A 157 -24.32 12.25 10.35
C SER A 157 -24.36 13.48 11.28
N LYS A 158 -23.21 14.14 11.52
CA LYS A 158 -23.09 15.34 12.36
C LYS A 158 -22.91 16.58 11.49
N LYS A 159 -23.53 17.69 11.91
CA LYS A 159 -23.42 18.99 11.21
C LYS A 159 -22.00 19.57 11.28
N SER A 160 -21.31 19.36 12.40
CA SER A 160 -19.97 19.88 12.66
C SER A 160 -19.18 18.85 13.46
N PRO A 161 -18.72 17.76 12.82
CA PRO A 161 -17.95 16.75 13.50
C PRO A 161 -16.59 17.29 13.95
N THR A 162 -16.07 16.76 15.05
CA THR A 162 -14.69 17.01 15.50
C THR A 162 -13.68 16.30 14.60
N GLU A 163 -12.40 16.68 14.68
CA GLU A 163 -11.33 15.95 13.97
C GLU A 163 -11.33 14.46 14.32
N GLN A 164 -11.52 14.12 15.61
CA GLN A 164 -11.55 12.72 16.04
C GLN A 164 -12.74 11.96 15.43
N GLU A 165 -13.91 12.58 15.34
CA GLU A 165 -15.09 11.94 14.72
C GLU A 165 -14.90 11.72 13.22
N LEU A 166 -14.21 12.64 12.52
CA LEU A 166 -13.82 12.45 11.12
C LEU A 166 -12.80 11.32 10.98
N TYR A 167 -11.82 11.25 11.88
CA TYR A 167 -10.84 10.17 11.94
C TYR A 167 -11.53 8.82 12.13
N ASP A 168 -12.42 8.70 13.12
CA ASP A 168 -13.14 7.47 13.42
C ASP A 168 -14.05 7.05 12.27
N ALA A 169 -14.73 8.00 11.62
CA ALA A 169 -15.55 7.71 10.44
C ALA A 169 -14.73 7.06 9.31
N ILE A 170 -13.55 7.59 9.02
CA ILE A 170 -12.68 7.09 7.95
C ILE A 170 -12.00 5.77 8.36
N ARG A 171 -11.46 5.74 9.59
CA ARG A 171 -10.58 4.66 10.05
C ARG A 171 -11.32 3.48 10.63
N LEU A 172 -12.39 3.72 11.37
CA LEU A 172 -13.06 2.67 12.14
C LEU A 172 -14.38 2.24 11.50
N ASN A 173 -15.06 3.13 10.78
CA ASN A 173 -16.45 2.89 10.37
C ASN A 173 -16.63 2.62 8.88
N HIS A 174 -15.90 3.29 7.98
CA HIS A 174 -16.20 3.24 6.54
C HIS A 174 -15.29 2.32 5.72
N TYR A 175 -13.98 2.33 5.99
CA TYR A 175 -13.02 1.49 5.29
C TYR A 175 -12.50 0.37 6.18
N ILE A 176 -11.95 -0.67 5.57
CA ILE A 176 -11.29 -1.74 6.31
C ILE A 176 -9.76 -1.62 6.17
N TRP A 177 -9.12 -1.02 7.17
CA TRP A 177 -7.67 -0.82 7.11
C TRP A 177 -6.90 -2.11 7.49
N PRO A 178 -5.75 -2.34 6.83
CA PRO A 178 -4.89 -3.51 7.03
C PRO A 178 -4.47 -3.80 8.48
N ASP A 179 -4.44 -2.77 9.32
CA ASP A 179 -3.89 -2.78 10.68
C ASP A 179 -4.95 -2.74 11.78
N LEU A 180 -6.25 -2.78 11.45
CA LEU A 180 -7.32 -2.68 12.45
C LEU A 180 -7.34 -3.88 13.41
N ASN A 181 -7.25 -5.10 12.86
CA ASN A 181 -7.23 -6.33 13.65
C ASN A 181 -6.82 -7.52 12.74
N SER A 182 -6.74 -8.72 13.32
CA SER A 182 -6.37 -9.93 12.57
C SER A 182 -7.43 -10.40 11.56
N THR A 183 -8.68 -9.93 11.67
CA THR A 183 -9.81 -10.37 10.84
C THR A 183 -10.21 -9.38 9.74
N CYS A 184 -9.55 -8.23 9.65
CA CYS A 184 -9.90 -7.15 8.72
C CYS A 184 -9.90 -7.54 7.23
N TRP A 185 -9.36 -8.70 6.86
CA TRP A 185 -9.38 -9.18 5.48
C TRP A 185 -10.32 -10.34 5.22
N HIS A 186 -11.06 -10.79 6.24
CA HIS A 186 -11.98 -11.91 6.09
C HIS A 186 -13.13 -11.56 5.14
N ASP A 187 -13.66 -10.34 5.26
CA ASP A 187 -14.72 -9.81 4.38
C ASP A 187 -14.17 -9.28 3.04
N MET A 188 -12.91 -9.57 2.73
CA MET A 188 -12.30 -9.29 1.42
C MET A 188 -11.62 -10.55 0.84
N PRO A 189 -12.37 -11.65 0.61
CA PRO A 189 -11.83 -12.86 0.02
C PRO A 189 -11.33 -12.61 -1.40
N MET A 190 -10.46 -13.50 -1.86
CA MET A 190 -9.93 -13.48 -3.22
C MET A 190 -10.42 -14.71 -3.94
N TYR A 191 -10.90 -14.53 -5.17
CA TYR A 191 -11.39 -15.64 -5.98
C TYR A 191 -10.71 -15.68 -7.33
N LEU A 192 -10.47 -16.89 -7.83
CA LEU A 192 -10.02 -17.10 -9.20
C LEU A 192 -11.23 -17.00 -10.14
N GLN A 193 -11.12 -16.15 -11.15
CA GLN A 193 -12.09 -16.02 -12.23
C GLN A 193 -11.44 -16.39 -13.56
N TYR A 194 -12.25 -16.81 -14.52
CA TYR A 194 -11.80 -17.12 -15.88
C TYR A 194 -12.76 -16.59 -16.93
N VAL A 195 -12.27 -16.37 -18.15
CA VAL A 195 -13.09 -15.99 -19.28
C VAL A 195 -13.63 -17.25 -19.97
N ASP A 196 -14.95 -17.39 -20.05
CA ASP A 196 -15.62 -18.50 -20.73
C ASP A 196 -15.53 -18.39 -22.27
N SER A 197 -16.06 -19.39 -22.98
CA SER A 197 -16.05 -19.41 -24.45
C SER A 197 -16.87 -18.31 -25.11
N LYS A 198 -17.73 -17.61 -24.34
CA LYS A 198 -18.54 -16.48 -24.80
C LYS A 198 -17.87 -15.14 -24.48
N GLY A 199 -16.70 -15.15 -23.83
CA GLY A 199 -15.97 -13.95 -23.45
C GLY A 199 -16.40 -13.35 -22.12
N ASN A 200 -17.23 -14.05 -21.32
CA ASN A 200 -17.69 -13.55 -20.03
C ASN A 200 -16.80 -14.03 -18.89
N TRP A 201 -16.58 -13.18 -17.88
CA TRP A 201 -15.94 -13.58 -16.65
C TRP A 201 -16.86 -14.48 -15.81
N GLN A 202 -16.33 -15.63 -15.43
CA GLN A 202 -16.99 -16.61 -14.58
C GLN A 202 -16.15 -16.82 -13.32
N LEU A 203 -16.83 -16.87 -12.18
CA LEU A 203 -16.23 -17.23 -10.91
C LEU A 203 -15.89 -18.73 -10.93
N LEU A 204 -14.65 -19.07 -10.58
CA LEU A 204 -14.27 -20.45 -10.35
C LEU A 204 -14.47 -20.75 -8.86
N HIS A 205 -15.34 -21.70 -8.56
CA HIS A 205 -15.66 -22.08 -7.19
C HIS A 205 -14.79 -23.24 -6.72
N THR A 206 -14.60 -23.34 -5.42
CA THR A 206 -14.02 -24.53 -4.78
C THR A 206 -14.86 -25.77 -5.08
N PRO A 207 -14.25 -26.94 -5.35
CA PRO A 207 -12.80 -27.22 -5.28
C PRO A 207 -12.01 -26.88 -6.56
N ASP A 208 -12.65 -26.43 -7.63
CA ASP A 208 -12.01 -26.26 -8.94
C ASP A 208 -10.98 -25.10 -8.95
N ASP A 209 -11.18 -24.05 -8.15
CA ASP A 209 -10.31 -22.88 -8.05
C ASP A 209 -8.90 -23.18 -7.51
N THR A 210 -8.81 -24.25 -6.72
CA THR A 210 -7.63 -24.74 -6.01
C THR A 210 -7.23 -26.13 -6.47
N ASP A 211 -7.77 -26.61 -7.60
CA ASP A 211 -7.38 -27.89 -8.18
C ASP A 211 -5.88 -27.89 -8.52
N ARG A 212 -5.16 -28.91 -8.06
CA ARG A 212 -3.70 -29.09 -8.21
C ARG A 212 -3.21 -29.19 -9.65
N ASP A 213 -4.11 -29.41 -10.60
CA ASP A 213 -3.79 -29.46 -12.03
C ASP A 213 -3.93 -28.08 -12.70
N ASN A 214 -4.47 -27.09 -11.99
CA ASN A 214 -4.44 -25.69 -12.45
C ASN A 214 -2.99 -25.22 -12.57
N LYS A 215 -2.65 -24.61 -13.70
CA LYS A 215 -1.27 -24.23 -14.03
C LYS A 215 -1.22 -22.94 -14.82
N LEU A 216 -0.42 -21.99 -14.35
CA LEU A 216 -0.07 -20.79 -15.11
C LEU A 216 0.65 -21.17 -16.41
N THR A 217 0.14 -20.73 -17.56
CA THR A 217 0.72 -21.00 -18.88
C THR A 217 1.45 -19.81 -19.47
N GLY A 218 1.03 -18.58 -19.13
CA GLY A 218 1.65 -17.36 -19.63
C GLY A 218 1.00 -16.09 -19.11
N TYR A 219 1.58 -14.94 -19.44
CA TYR A 219 1.00 -13.63 -19.16
C TYR A 219 1.53 -12.58 -20.13
N ASP A 220 0.69 -11.57 -20.40
CA ASP A 220 0.99 -10.39 -21.19
C ASP A 220 1.07 -9.18 -20.27
N VAL A 221 2.28 -8.64 -20.12
CA VAL A 221 2.58 -7.53 -19.22
C VAL A 221 2.05 -6.19 -19.74
N ILE A 222 1.94 -6.02 -21.07
CA ILE A 222 1.51 -4.76 -21.68
C ILE A 222 -0.01 -4.62 -21.58
N ASN A 223 -0.72 -5.73 -21.78
CA ASN A 223 -2.18 -5.79 -21.78
C ASN A 223 -2.78 -6.31 -20.46
N HIS A 224 -1.94 -6.58 -19.45
CA HIS A 224 -2.33 -7.10 -18.13
C HIS A 224 -3.18 -8.37 -18.19
N LYS A 225 -2.82 -9.30 -19.07
CA LYS A 225 -3.55 -10.58 -19.23
C LYS A 225 -2.75 -11.71 -18.60
N VAL A 226 -3.43 -12.61 -17.91
CA VAL A 226 -2.85 -13.84 -17.37
C VAL A 226 -3.58 -15.02 -17.97
N TYR A 227 -2.83 -16.06 -18.33
CA TYR A 227 -3.34 -17.26 -18.96
C TYR A 227 -2.97 -18.49 -18.15
N ALA A 228 -3.91 -19.41 -18.01
CA ALA A 228 -3.71 -20.65 -17.29
C ALA A 228 -4.51 -21.82 -17.90
N ASP A 229 -4.04 -23.02 -17.61
CA ASP A 229 -4.86 -24.22 -17.65
C ASP A 229 -5.63 -24.31 -16.33
N ILE A 230 -6.94 -24.53 -16.39
CA ILE A 230 -7.79 -24.61 -15.19
C ILE A 230 -8.78 -25.77 -15.29
N LYS A 231 -9.07 -26.38 -14.16
CA LYS A 231 -10.16 -27.33 -13.96
C LYS A 231 -11.48 -26.57 -13.87
N VAL A 232 -12.49 -27.02 -14.59
CA VAL A 232 -13.87 -26.55 -14.47
C VAL A 232 -14.79 -27.75 -14.63
N ASN A 233 -15.58 -28.09 -13.62
CA ASN A 233 -16.53 -29.19 -13.63
C ASN A 233 -15.91 -30.50 -14.17
N LYS A 234 -14.79 -30.92 -13.58
CA LYS A 234 -13.99 -32.10 -13.99
C LYS A 234 -13.27 -31.99 -15.35
N LYS A 235 -13.55 -30.99 -16.18
CA LYS A 235 -12.91 -30.76 -17.47
C LYS A 235 -11.73 -29.81 -17.34
N MET A 236 -10.64 -30.09 -18.06
CA MET A 236 -9.51 -29.16 -18.14
C MET A 236 -9.73 -28.18 -19.28
N LEU A 237 -9.82 -26.90 -18.98
CA LEU A 237 -9.74 -25.82 -19.95
C LEU A 237 -8.28 -25.43 -20.12
N LYS A 238 -7.86 -25.17 -21.36
CA LYS A 238 -6.46 -24.92 -21.70
C LYS A 238 -6.25 -23.48 -22.10
N ASN A 239 -5.18 -22.87 -21.57
CA ASN A 239 -4.73 -21.52 -21.92
C ASN A 239 -5.85 -20.45 -21.91
N VAL A 240 -6.73 -20.49 -20.91
CA VAL A 240 -7.81 -19.51 -20.76
C VAL A 240 -7.32 -18.28 -20.02
N ARG A 241 -7.92 -17.12 -20.31
CA ARG A 241 -7.65 -15.89 -19.57
C ARG A 241 -8.21 -16.03 -18.16
N VAL A 242 -7.41 -15.67 -17.16
CA VAL A 242 -7.74 -15.75 -15.74
C VAL A 242 -7.37 -14.46 -15.01
N ALA A 243 -8.03 -14.21 -13.89
CA ALA A 243 -7.72 -13.14 -12.97
C ALA A 243 -8.09 -13.54 -11.55
N VAL A 244 -7.37 -13.02 -10.56
CA VAL A 244 -7.74 -13.12 -9.15
C VAL A 244 -8.26 -11.77 -8.69
N THR A 245 -9.56 -11.73 -8.43
CA THR A 245 -10.29 -10.54 -7.98
C THR A 245 -10.52 -10.60 -6.46
N VAL A 246 -10.65 -9.43 -5.85
CA VAL A 246 -11.06 -9.28 -4.46
C VAL A 246 -12.57 -9.06 -4.45
N HIS A 247 -13.30 -9.83 -3.67
CA HIS A 247 -14.73 -9.67 -3.49
C HIS A 247 -15.01 -9.18 -2.08
N SER A 248 -16.15 -8.55 -1.88
CA SER A 248 -16.74 -8.37 -0.56
C SER A 248 -17.41 -9.67 -0.11
N ASP A 249 -17.47 -9.85 1.20
CA ASP A 249 -18.21 -10.91 1.89
C ASP A 249 -18.76 -10.31 3.19
N ASP A 250 -19.72 -10.97 3.82
CA ASP A 250 -20.39 -10.46 5.03
C ASP A 250 -20.14 -11.33 6.27
N GLN A 251 -19.01 -12.05 6.30
CA GLN A 251 -18.67 -12.95 7.40
C GLN A 251 -18.63 -12.21 8.76
N TYR A 252 -18.25 -10.93 8.78
CA TYR A 252 -18.17 -10.10 9.99
C TYR A 252 -19.06 -8.85 9.95
N ASN A 253 -20.09 -8.82 9.11
CA ASN A 253 -20.95 -7.65 8.89
C ASN A 253 -20.19 -6.42 8.35
N LEU A 254 -19.14 -6.62 7.53
CA LEU A 254 -18.34 -5.55 6.97
C LEU A 254 -18.43 -5.46 5.44
N GLU A 255 -19.39 -6.13 4.79
CA GLU A 255 -19.52 -6.17 3.32
C GLU A 255 -19.46 -4.77 2.69
N ALA A 256 -20.27 -3.83 3.20
CA ALA A 256 -20.29 -2.45 2.70
C ALA A 256 -18.93 -1.72 2.84
N ARG A 257 -18.15 -2.04 3.88
CA ARG A 257 -16.81 -1.48 4.09
C ARG A 257 -15.77 -2.15 3.19
N ALA A 258 -15.95 -3.43 2.91
CA ALA A 258 -15.14 -4.18 1.97
C ALA A 258 -15.31 -3.63 0.56
N ASP A 259 -16.56 -3.44 0.11
CA ASP A 259 -16.88 -2.77 -1.15
C ASP A 259 -16.22 -1.40 -1.24
N ALA A 260 -16.40 -0.56 -0.22
CA ALA A 260 -15.79 0.77 -0.17
C ALA A 260 -14.26 0.71 -0.27
N MET A 261 -13.61 -0.27 0.36
CA MET A 261 -12.15 -0.45 0.30
C MET A 261 -11.69 -0.96 -1.09
N ILE A 262 -12.41 -1.92 -1.67
CA ILE A 262 -12.13 -2.46 -3.01
C ILE A 262 -12.21 -1.34 -4.05
N ASP A 263 -13.23 -0.48 -3.95
CA ASP A 263 -13.45 0.66 -4.83
C ASP A 263 -12.43 1.78 -4.62
N LEU A 264 -12.15 2.15 -3.36
CA LEU A 264 -11.16 3.16 -3.02
C LEU A 264 -9.79 2.83 -3.65
N LEU A 265 -9.39 1.58 -3.56
CA LEU A 265 -8.11 1.11 -4.05
C LEU A 265 -8.16 0.64 -5.49
N LYS A 266 -9.34 0.51 -6.09
CA LYS A 266 -9.53 0.01 -7.46
C LYS A 266 -8.85 -1.34 -7.65
N LEU A 267 -9.11 -2.28 -6.74
CA LEU A 267 -8.34 -3.54 -6.67
C LEU A 267 -8.61 -4.48 -7.86
N ASN A 268 -9.74 -4.31 -8.56
CA ASN A 268 -10.17 -5.19 -9.67
C ASN A 268 -10.32 -4.43 -11.01
N ASP A 269 -9.71 -3.25 -11.13
CA ASP A 269 -9.86 -2.41 -12.33
C ASP A 269 -9.35 -3.12 -13.60
N ASP A 270 -8.37 -4.02 -13.52
CA ASP A 270 -7.80 -4.66 -14.71
C ASP A 270 -8.72 -5.71 -15.34
N VAL A 271 -9.58 -6.37 -14.55
CA VAL A 271 -10.66 -7.25 -15.05
C VAL A 271 -11.69 -6.47 -15.87
N SER A 272 -12.11 -5.30 -15.37
CA SER A 272 -13.23 -4.55 -15.94
C SER A 272 -12.81 -3.48 -16.96
N LYS A 273 -11.64 -2.85 -16.75
CA LYS A 273 -11.10 -1.72 -17.51
C LYS A 273 -9.56 -1.82 -17.57
N PRO A 274 -9.00 -2.86 -18.24
CA PRO A 274 -7.56 -3.07 -18.32
C PRO A 274 -6.87 -1.83 -18.86
N ARG A 275 -6.00 -1.22 -18.03
CA ARG A 275 -5.30 0.00 -18.42
C ARG A 275 -4.06 -0.36 -19.21
N THR A 276 -4.06 -0.11 -20.51
CA THR A 276 -2.90 -0.38 -21.35
C THR A 276 -1.75 0.58 -21.05
N GLY A 277 -0.52 0.06 -21.07
CA GLY A 277 0.68 0.89 -20.93
C GLY A 277 0.91 1.49 -19.53
N THR A 278 0.18 1.03 -18.50
CA THR A 278 0.40 1.51 -17.12
C THR A 278 1.33 0.57 -16.34
N TYR A 279 1.98 1.14 -15.32
CA TYR A 279 2.82 0.39 -14.39
C TYR A 279 2.01 -0.28 -13.26
N ASP A 280 0.71 -0.01 -13.16
CA ASP A 280 -0.17 -0.72 -12.23
C ASP A 280 -0.31 -2.17 -12.71
N ARG A 281 0.11 -3.11 -11.87
CA ARG A 281 0.14 -4.54 -12.18
C ARG A 281 -0.42 -5.35 -11.01
N ARG A 282 -1.21 -4.71 -10.13
CA ARG A 282 -1.62 -5.30 -8.84
C ARG A 282 -2.44 -6.56 -9.04
N GLU A 283 -3.41 -6.55 -9.95
CA GLU A 283 -4.24 -7.72 -10.25
C GLU A 283 -3.45 -8.82 -10.95
N MET A 284 -2.67 -8.48 -11.98
CA MET A 284 -1.79 -9.44 -12.67
C MET A 284 -0.82 -10.11 -11.67
N ASN A 285 -0.20 -9.34 -10.79
CA ASN A 285 0.73 -9.86 -9.79
C ASN A 285 0.03 -10.75 -8.76
N ARG A 286 -1.17 -10.38 -8.32
CA ARG A 286 -1.99 -11.20 -7.42
C ARG A 286 -2.39 -12.52 -8.09
N THR A 287 -2.84 -12.48 -9.33
CA THR A 287 -3.18 -13.67 -10.12
C THR A 287 -1.98 -14.61 -10.28
N ARG A 288 -0.82 -14.08 -10.66
CA ARG A 288 0.41 -14.89 -10.79
C ARG A 288 0.80 -15.53 -9.46
N ALA A 289 0.63 -14.80 -8.36
CA ALA A 289 0.99 -15.31 -7.05
C ALA A 289 0.03 -16.39 -6.52
N TRP A 290 -1.25 -16.37 -6.94
CA TRP A 290 -2.18 -17.48 -6.69
C TRP A 290 -1.67 -18.81 -7.26
N PHE A 291 -1.34 -18.85 -8.55
CA PHE A 291 -0.82 -20.07 -9.18
C PHE A 291 0.54 -20.49 -8.61
N TYR A 292 1.38 -19.53 -8.23
CA TYR A 292 2.61 -19.84 -7.53
C TYR A 292 2.35 -20.49 -6.16
N ALA A 293 1.42 -19.95 -5.37
CA ALA A 293 1.05 -20.53 -4.08
C ALA A 293 0.49 -21.96 -4.27
N LEU A 294 -0.35 -22.17 -5.28
CA LEU A 294 -0.89 -23.48 -5.63
C LEU A 294 0.20 -24.49 -6.00
N GLU A 295 1.17 -24.08 -6.84
CA GLU A 295 2.33 -24.91 -7.16
C GLU A 295 3.14 -25.28 -5.90
N LYS A 296 3.30 -24.34 -4.97
CA LYS A 296 3.99 -24.62 -3.69
C LYS A 296 3.21 -25.56 -2.80
N CYS A 297 1.89 -25.42 -2.70
CA CYS A 297 1.05 -26.37 -1.97
C CYS A 297 1.21 -27.79 -2.55
N LYS A 298 1.18 -27.94 -3.88
CA LYS A 298 1.41 -29.22 -4.56
C LYS A 298 2.78 -29.84 -4.23
N LEU A 299 3.84 -29.04 -4.25
CA LEU A 299 5.18 -29.52 -3.86
C LEU A 299 5.23 -29.95 -2.39
N LEU A 300 4.58 -29.21 -1.50
CA LEU A 300 4.53 -29.53 -0.07
C LEU A 300 3.77 -30.83 0.22
N GLU A 301 2.66 -31.07 -0.48
CA GLU A 301 1.89 -32.33 -0.35
C GLU A 301 2.69 -33.56 -0.79
N THR A 302 3.62 -33.40 -1.73
CA THR A 302 4.48 -34.49 -2.20
C THR A 302 5.76 -34.68 -1.36
N ALA A 303 5.99 -33.82 -0.37
CA ALA A 303 7.15 -33.92 0.51
C ALA A 303 6.97 -35.10 1.49
N THR A 304 7.72 -36.18 1.29
CA THR A 304 7.65 -37.38 2.13
C THR A 304 8.61 -37.37 3.32
N ASN A 305 9.51 -36.38 3.40
CA ASN A 305 10.49 -36.27 4.48
C ASN A 305 10.95 -34.83 4.75
N GLN A 306 11.51 -34.59 5.93
CA GLN A 306 11.99 -33.27 6.37
C GLN A 306 13.01 -32.63 5.41
N SER A 307 13.83 -33.44 4.73
CA SER A 307 14.81 -32.95 3.75
C SER A 307 14.16 -32.44 2.48
N SER A 308 13.13 -33.13 1.96
CA SER A 308 12.31 -32.67 0.83
C SER A 308 11.49 -31.43 1.18
N LEU A 309 10.86 -31.40 2.35
CA LEU A 309 10.18 -30.22 2.89
C LEU A 309 11.15 -29.03 2.99
N SER A 310 12.36 -29.28 3.51
CA SER A 310 13.38 -28.25 3.62
C SER A 310 13.89 -27.81 2.25
N ALA A 311 14.09 -28.73 1.31
CA ALA A 311 14.43 -28.38 -0.06
C ALA A 311 13.34 -27.50 -0.70
N PHE A 312 12.05 -27.81 -0.53
CA PHE A 312 10.97 -27.00 -1.11
C PHE A 312 10.83 -25.61 -0.47
N LEU A 313 11.00 -25.52 0.86
CA LEU A 313 10.93 -24.25 1.59
C LEU A 313 12.21 -23.39 1.42
N TRP A 314 13.37 -24.03 1.18
CA TRP A 314 14.68 -23.37 1.27
C TRP A 314 15.51 -23.39 -0.02
N ALA A 315 15.05 -24.05 -1.11
CA ALA A 315 15.77 -24.14 -2.39
C ALA A 315 16.08 -22.78 -3.06
N ARG A 316 15.67 -21.65 -2.46
CA ARG A 316 15.97 -20.31 -2.96
C ARG A 316 16.47 -19.29 -1.93
N ARG A 317 16.91 -19.67 -0.73
CA ARG A 317 17.59 -18.71 0.19
C ARG A 317 19.08 -18.55 -0.13
N LEU A 318 19.41 -17.45 -0.80
CA LEU A 318 20.65 -16.74 -0.52
C LEU A 318 20.52 -16.08 0.87
N LYS A 319 21.42 -16.49 1.77
CA LYS A 319 21.82 -15.89 3.05
C LYS A 319 21.06 -14.62 3.49
N ARG A 320 20.12 -14.75 4.44
CA ARG A 320 20.00 -13.83 5.58
C ARG A 320 19.21 -14.48 6.72
N ARG A 321 19.79 -14.40 7.93
CA ARG A 321 19.30 -14.91 9.23
C ARG A 321 17.91 -14.36 9.56
N TYR A 322 16.92 -15.19 9.90
CA TYR A 322 15.76 -14.86 10.76
C TYR A 322 15.12 -16.14 11.38
N PRO A 323 14.46 -16.06 12.56
CA PRO A 323 14.32 -17.16 13.55
C PRO A 323 13.15 -18.14 13.34
N ARG A 324 13.29 -19.32 13.98
CA ARG A 324 12.60 -20.61 13.80
C ARG A 324 11.11 -20.73 14.22
N ALA A 325 10.30 -19.67 14.23
CA ALA A 325 8.95 -19.74 14.81
C ALA A 325 7.80 -19.68 13.79
N CYS A 326 7.64 -20.66 12.89
CA CYS A 326 6.45 -20.79 12.04
C CYS A 326 6.34 -22.23 11.46
N VAL A 327 5.83 -23.20 12.21
CA VAL A 327 5.60 -24.57 11.69
C VAL A 327 4.12 -25.03 11.78
N ASN A 328 3.21 -24.29 12.43
CA ASN A 328 1.82 -24.77 12.65
C ASN A 328 0.71 -23.81 12.18
N ARG A 329 0.67 -23.35 10.91
CA ARG A 329 -0.46 -22.50 10.43
C ARG A 329 -0.89 -22.81 8.99
N SER A 330 -2.21 -22.69 8.75
CA SER A 330 -2.97 -23.16 7.58
C SER A 330 -2.54 -22.61 6.20
N PRO A 331 -2.94 -23.27 5.08
CA PRO A 331 -2.60 -22.87 3.70
C PRO A 331 -2.88 -21.39 3.36
N ASN A 332 -3.94 -20.81 3.91
CA ASN A 332 -4.30 -19.39 3.71
C ASN A 332 -3.25 -18.42 4.29
N ARG A 333 -2.51 -18.82 5.35
CA ARG A 333 -1.40 -18.03 5.90
C ARG A 333 -0.07 -18.27 5.18
N ILE A 334 0.10 -19.47 4.62
CA ILE A 334 1.26 -19.85 3.80
C ILE A 334 1.24 -19.08 2.46
N ALA A 335 0.07 -18.90 1.84
CA ALA A 335 -0.10 -18.06 0.65
C ALA A 335 0.39 -16.62 0.90
N ASN A 336 -0.01 -15.99 2.02
CA ASN A 336 0.47 -14.66 2.42
C ASN A 336 1.99 -14.61 2.67
N TRP A 337 2.62 -15.72 3.09
CA TRP A 337 4.07 -15.84 3.22
C TRP A 337 4.79 -16.09 1.89
N PHE A 338 4.16 -16.74 0.90
CA PHE A 338 4.77 -16.98 -0.42
C PHE A 338 4.64 -15.79 -1.38
N MET A 339 3.65 -14.92 -1.19
CA MET A 339 3.62 -13.57 -1.81
C MET A 339 4.97 -12.84 -1.60
N ALA A 340 5.69 -13.21 -0.53
CA ALA A 340 6.92 -12.59 -0.10
C ALA A 340 8.13 -12.81 -1.02
N ASP A 341 8.29 -14.04 -1.50
CA ASP A 341 9.53 -14.49 -2.15
C ASP A 341 9.53 -14.20 -3.67
N PHE A 342 8.34 -14.20 -4.29
CA PHE A 342 8.18 -14.14 -5.75
C PHE A 342 8.60 -12.78 -6.36
N GLN A 343 8.25 -11.68 -5.71
CA GLN A 343 8.44 -10.36 -6.32
C GLN A 343 9.89 -9.83 -6.17
N SER A 344 10.70 -10.41 -5.29
CA SER A 344 12.13 -10.05 -5.17
C SER A 344 12.94 -10.51 -6.38
N LYS A 345 12.47 -11.53 -7.11
CA LYS A 345 13.13 -12.08 -8.29
C LYS A 345 12.64 -11.46 -9.59
N ALA A 346 11.34 -11.19 -9.73
CA ALA A 346 10.81 -10.50 -10.90
C ALA A 346 11.32 -9.05 -11.02
N ALA A 347 11.50 -8.34 -9.89
CA ALA A 347 12.06 -6.98 -9.89
C ALA A 347 13.58 -6.96 -10.16
N ARG A 348 14.33 -8.01 -9.76
CA ARG A 348 15.79 -8.07 -9.98
C ARG A 348 16.18 -8.39 -11.41
N THR A 349 15.32 -9.06 -12.18
CA THR A 349 15.57 -9.33 -13.59
C THR A 349 15.32 -8.12 -14.50
N ASP A 350 14.47 -7.17 -14.09
CA ASP A 350 14.19 -5.94 -14.86
C ASP A 350 15.03 -4.73 -14.40
N LEU A 351 15.39 -4.65 -13.11
CA LEU A 351 16.26 -3.57 -12.64
C LEU A 351 17.73 -3.78 -13.06
N ALA A 352 18.19 -5.04 -13.14
CA ALA A 352 19.56 -5.35 -13.56
C ALA A 352 19.76 -5.22 -15.09
N SER A 353 18.71 -5.33 -15.91
CA SER A 353 18.79 -5.02 -17.35
C SER A 353 18.75 -3.51 -17.60
N THR A 354 17.92 -2.78 -16.85
CA THR A 354 17.80 -1.32 -16.96
C THR A 354 19.03 -0.58 -16.42
N LEU A 355 19.64 -1.06 -15.31
CA LEU A 355 20.87 -0.47 -14.76
C LEU A 355 22.16 -0.85 -15.54
N ARG A 356 22.18 -1.99 -16.24
CA ARG A 356 23.32 -2.35 -17.12
C ARG A 356 23.35 -1.49 -18.37
N ASN A 357 22.19 -1.18 -18.96
CA ASN A 357 22.09 -0.33 -20.15
C ASN A 357 22.22 1.17 -19.82
N ALA A 358 21.87 1.60 -18.61
CA ALA A 358 22.11 2.97 -18.15
C ALA A 358 23.59 3.24 -17.79
N SER A 359 24.39 2.21 -17.48
CA SER A 359 25.83 2.38 -17.18
C SER A 359 26.74 2.32 -18.41
N GLN A 360 26.35 1.61 -19.49
CA GLN A 360 27.18 1.52 -20.71
C GLN A 360 26.99 2.72 -21.65
N SER A 361 25.80 3.31 -21.70
CA SER A 361 25.53 4.49 -22.56
C SER A 361 26.12 5.80 -22.01
N SER A 362 26.46 5.85 -20.71
CA SER A 362 27.10 7.01 -20.07
C SER A 362 28.64 6.91 -20.04
N LEU A 363 29.21 5.74 -20.34
CA LEU A 363 30.67 5.51 -20.37
C LEU A 363 31.27 5.53 -21.79
N MET A 364 30.46 5.38 -22.84
CA MET A 364 30.91 5.45 -24.24
C MET A 364 30.79 6.83 -24.88
N ALA A 365 30.14 7.81 -24.23
CA ALA A 365 30.04 9.19 -24.72
C ALA A 365 31.07 10.15 -24.10
N ALA A 366 31.90 9.67 -23.15
CA ALA A 366 32.91 10.46 -22.46
C ALA A 366 34.36 10.11 -22.83
N SER A 367 34.58 9.24 -23.84
CA SER A 367 35.92 8.79 -24.25
C SER A 367 36.32 9.20 -25.68
N SER A 368 35.59 10.10 -26.34
CA SER A 368 35.95 10.61 -27.68
C SER A 368 36.17 12.13 -27.75
N LEU A 369 36.38 12.79 -26.60
CA LEU A 369 36.86 14.17 -26.52
C LEU A 369 38.08 14.18 -25.60
N GLY A 370 39.24 13.87 -26.17
CA GLY A 370 40.49 13.79 -25.42
C GLY A 370 41.55 12.94 -26.11
N LYS A 371 41.90 13.30 -27.34
CA LYS A 371 43.25 13.26 -27.91
C LYS A 371 43.31 14.25 -29.07
#